data_AF-A0A2K6CKE3-F1
#
_entry.id   AF-A0A2K6CKE3-F1
#
_cell.length_a   1.000
_cell.length_b   1.000
_cell.length_c   1.000
_cell.angle_alpha   90.00
_cell.angle_beta   90.00
_cell.angle_gamma   90.00
#
_symmetry.space_group_name_H-M   'P 1'
#
loop_
_entity.id
_entity.type
_entity.pdbx_description
1 polymer ?
#
loop_
_entity_poly.entity_id
_entity_poly.type
_entity_poly.pdbx_seq_one_letter_code
_entity_poly.pdbx_strand_id
1 'polypeptide(L)'
;MASESSPLLAYRLLGEEGTALPLNGAGAPGGASARKLSTFLGVVVPTVLSMFSIVVFLRIGFVVGHAGLLQALAMLLVAYFILALTVLSVCAIATNGAVQGGGAYFMISRTLGPEVGGSIGLMFYLANVCGCAVSLLGLVESVLDVFGADATGPSGLRVLPQGYGWNLLYGSLLLGLVGGVCTLGAGLYARASFLTFLLVSGSLASVLISFVAVGPRDIPLTPRPGPNGSSLPPRFGHFTGFNSSTLKDNLAAGYAEDYTTGAMMNFASVFAVLFNGCTGIMAGANMSGELKDPSRAIPLGTIVAVAYTFFVYVLLFFLSSFTCDRTLLQEDYGFFRAISLWPPLVLIGIYATALSASMSSLIGASRILHALARDDLFGVILAPAKVVSRGGNPWAAVLYSWGLVQLVLLAGKLNTLAAVVTVFYLVAYAAVDLSCLSLEWASAPNFRPTFSLFSWHTCLLGVASCLLMMFLISPGAAGGSLLLMGLLAALLTARGGPSSWGYVSQALLFHQVRKYLLRLDVRKDHVKFWRPQLLLLVGNPRGALPLLRLANQLKKGGLYVLGHVTLGDLDSLPSDPVQPQYGAWLSLVDRAQVKAFVDLTLSPSVRQGAQHLLRISGLESGTLLPWGFRSS
;
A
#
# COMPACT_ATOMS: atom_id res chain seq x y z
N MET A 1 -58.95 3.95 -21.41
CA MET A 1 -58.54 2.65 -20.87
C MET A 1 -58.01 1.80 -22.02
N ALA A 2 -56.70 1.75 -22.15
CA ALA A 2 -55.94 0.67 -22.78
C ALA A 2 -54.57 0.73 -22.09
N SER A 3 -54.29 -0.27 -21.27
CA SER A 3 -53.09 -0.38 -20.45
C SER A 3 -51.94 -0.88 -21.32
N GLU A 4 -51.03 0.01 -21.71
CA GLU A 4 -49.71 -0.41 -22.19
C GLU A 4 -48.86 -0.80 -20.99
N SER A 5 -48.87 -2.09 -20.65
CA SER A 5 -47.87 -2.70 -19.78
C SER A 5 -46.64 -3.00 -20.63
N SER A 6 -45.64 -2.11 -20.61
CA SER A 6 -44.36 -2.34 -21.29
C SER A 6 -43.51 -3.39 -20.55
N PRO A 7 -43.20 -4.57 -21.13
CA PRO A 7 -42.40 -5.63 -20.50
C PRO A 7 -40.88 -5.37 -20.52
N LEU A 8 -40.42 -4.26 -21.11
CA LEU A 8 -39.01 -3.96 -21.35
C LEU A 8 -38.14 -3.76 -20.09
N LEU A 9 -38.74 -3.54 -18.91
CA LEU A 9 -37.98 -3.32 -17.67
C LEU A 9 -37.63 -4.63 -16.92
N ALA A 10 -38.27 -5.75 -17.25
CA ALA A 10 -38.03 -7.03 -16.58
C ALA A 10 -36.93 -7.88 -17.25
N TYR A 11 -36.65 -7.65 -18.52
CA TYR A 11 -35.85 -8.56 -19.34
C TYR A 11 -34.34 -8.57 -18.98
N ARG A 12 -33.80 -7.49 -18.40
CA ARG A 12 -32.39 -7.42 -18.01
C ARG A 12 -32.04 -8.13 -16.70
N LEU A 13 -33.05 -8.56 -15.93
CA LEU A 13 -32.83 -9.19 -14.62
C LEU A 13 -32.85 -10.73 -14.67
N LEU A 14 -33.26 -11.34 -15.79
CA LEU A 14 -33.53 -12.78 -15.86
C LEU A 14 -32.86 -13.51 -17.05
N GLY A 15 -32.03 -12.83 -17.84
CA GLY A 15 -31.48 -13.37 -19.08
C GLY A 15 -30.02 -13.82 -19.00
N GLU A 16 -29.64 -14.65 -18.02
CA GLU A 16 -28.44 -15.51 -18.08
C GLU A 16 -28.61 -16.68 -17.07
N GLU A 17 -29.40 -17.70 -17.42
CA GLU A 17 -29.33 -19.01 -16.77
C GLU A 17 -28.49 -19.97 -17.62
N GLY A 18 -27.28 -20.20 -17.14
CA GLY A 18 -26.32 -21.17 -17.68
C GLY A 18 -25.30 -21.65 -16.64
N THR A 19 -25.64 -21.61 -15.35
CA THR A 19 -25.16 -22.51 -14.27
C THR A 19 -26.06 -22.22 -13.07
N ALA A 20 -26.91 -23.19 -12.71
CA ALA A 20 -27.86 -23.06 -11.61
C ALA A 20 -27.16 -22.75 -10.28
N LEU A 21 -27.29 -21.52 -9.80
CA LEU A 21 -27.09 -21.16 -8.40
C LEU A 21 -28.37 -21.54 -7.65
N PRO A 22 -28.31 -22.36 -6.58
CA PRO A 22 -29.51 -22.71 -5.86
C PRO A 22 -30.08 -21.47 -5.15
N LEU A 23 -31.30 -21.11 -5.54
CA LEU A 23 -32.20 -20.21 -4.81
C LEU A 23 -32.50 -20.83 -3.43
N ASN A 24 -31.67 -20.50 -2.44
CA ASN A 24 -31.99 -20.71 -1.02
C ASN A 24 -32.10 -19.36 -0.31
N GLY A 25 -33.25 -18.73 -0.51
CA GLY A 25 -33.80 -17.72 0.38
C GLY A 25 -34.53 -18.39 1.55
N ALA A 26 -33.76 -19.08 2.39
CA ALA A 26 -34.15 -19.52 3.72
C ALA A 26 -32.84 -19.65 4.51
N GLY A 27 -32.74 -18.94 5.63
CA GLY A 27 -31.51 -18.79 6.41
C GLY A 27 -30.82 -20.12 6.71
N ALA A 28 -29.79 -20.43 5.94
CA ALA A 28 -28.73 -21.32 6.36
C ALA A 28 -27.61 -20.44 6.93
N PRO A 29 -27.03 -20.77 8.11
CA PRO A 29 -25.94 -20.00 8.69
C PRO A 29 -24.66 -20.28 7.90
N GLY A 30 -24.54 -19.66 6.71
CA GLY A 30 -23.27 -19.55 6.00
C GLY A 30 -22.30 -18.84 6.92
N GLY A 31 -21.23 -19.53 7.31
CA GLY A 31 -20.28 -19.12 8.35
C GLY A 31 -19.83 -17.68 8.17
N ALA A 32 -20.51 -16.76 8.84
CA ALA A 32 -20.05 -15.41 9.03
C ALA A 32 -18.72 -15.54 9.77
N SER A 33 -17.61 -15.25 9.11
CA SER A 33 -16.40 -14.87 9.81
C SER A 33 -16.81 -13.69 10.69
N ALA A 34 -17.04 -13.98 11.97
CA ALA A 34 -17.58 -13.02 12.89
C ALA A 34 -16.50 -11.96 13.10
N ARG A 35 -16.64 -10.86 12.36
CA ARG A 35 -15.90 -9.61 12.53
C ARG A 35 -16.06 -9.19 13.99
N LYS A 36 -15.02 -9.39 14.78
CA LYS A 36 -15.05 -9.27 16.25
C LYS A 36 -14.20 -8.12 16.78
N LEU A 37 -13.28 -7.59 15.99
CA LEU A 37 -12.33 -6.60 16.47
C LEU A 37 -12.94 -5.19 16.51
N SER A 38 -12.76 -4.51 17.65
CA SER A 38 -13.12 -3.11 17.86
C SER A 38 -12.08 -2.18 17.22
N THR A 39 -12.43 -0.91 17.05
CA THR A 39 -11.51 0.12 16.54
C THR A 39 -10.22 0.22 17.35
N PHE A 40 -10.32 0.14 18.68
CA PHE A 40 -9.17 0.26 19.57
C PHE A 40 -8.22 -0.95 19.43
N LEU A 41 -8.74 -2.17 19.55
CA LEU A 41 -7.93 -3.39 19.51
C LEU A 41 -7.46 -3.76 18.09
N GLY A 42 -8.26 -3.45 17.07
CA GLY A 42 -7.98 -3.83 15.69
C GLY A 42 -7.27 -2.77 14.86
N VAL A 43 -7.29 -1.49 15.27
CA VAL A 43 -6.66 -0.39 14.52
C VAL A 43 -5.69 0.40 15.37
N VAL A 44 -6.14 1.00 16.48
CA VAL A 44 -5.29 1.90 17.30
C VAL A 44 -4.07 1.16 17.84
N VAL A 45 -4.27 0.06 18.56
CA VAL A 45 -3.19 -0.70 19.22
C VAL A 45 -2.15 -1.21 18.20
N PRO A 46 -2.53 -1.91 17.12
CA PRO A 46 -1.57 -2.35 16.11
C PRO A 46 -0.82 -1.20 15.43
N THR A 47 -1.50 -0.09 15.16
CA THR A 47 -0.90 1.07 14.48
C THR A 47 0.10 1.77 15.40
N VAL A 48 -0.27 2.01 16.67
CA VAL A 48 0.63 2.60 17.66
C VAL A 48 1.86 1.73 17.88
N LEU A 49 1.70 0.41 18.05
CA LEU A 49 2.82 -0.50 18.25
C LEU A 49 3.74 -0.59 17.04
N SER A 50 3.19 -0.51 15.83
CA SER A 50 3.99 -0.49 14.62
C SER A 50 4.79 0.81 14.47
N MET A 51 4.23 1.95 14.87
CA MET A 51 4.88 3.27 14.86
C MET A 51 5.79 3.53 16.06
N PHE A 52 5.61 2.80 17.16
CA PHE A 52 6.49 2.84 18.32
C PHE A 52 7.61 1.83 18.24
N SER A 53 7.94 1.31 17.06
CA SER A 53 9.04 0.37 16.79
C SER A 53 10.31 0.66 17.61
N ILE A 54 11.27 -0.28 17.63
CA ILE A 54 12.48 -0.24 18.48
C ILE A 54 13.23 1.11 18.49
N VAL A 55 13.08 1.92 17.42
CA VAL A 55 13.51 3.30 17.28
C VAL A 55 13.10 4.20 18.47
N VAL A 56 11.89 4.06 19.02
CA VAL A 56 11.42 4.91 20.13
C VAL A 56 12.29 4.76 21.39
N PHE A 57 12.89 3.59 21.61
CA PHE A 57 13.77 3.35 22.75
C PHE A 57 15.26 3.46 22.39
N LEU A 58 15.67 2.99 21.21
CA LEU A 58 17.10 2.87 20.89
C LEU A 58 17.66 3.96 19.97
N ARG A 59 16.81 4.83 19.40
CA ARG A 59 17.23 5.78 18.37
C ARG A 59 16.78 7.21 18.62
N ILE A 60 15.98 7.49 19.65
CA ILE A 60 15.67 8.88 20.04
C ILE A 60 16.94 9.65 20.40
N GLY A 61 17.84 9.04 21.19
CA GLY A 61 19.11 9.64 21.55
C GLY A 61 19.96 9.93 20.32
N PHE A 62 20.11 8.94 19.43
CA PHE A 62 20.82 9.09 18.16
C PHE A 62 20.31 10.27 17.32
N VAL A 63 18.98 10.38 17.14
CA VAL A 63 18.37 11.44 16.33
C VAL A 63 18.62 12.81 16.95
N VAL A 64 18.33 12.96 18.25
CA VAL A 64 18.50 14.23 18.97
C VAL A 64 19.99 14.62 19.09
N GLY A 65 20.87 13.66 19.36
CA GLY A 65 22.30 13.90 19.54
C GLY A 65 22.98 14.42 18.27
N HIS A 66 22.65 13.85 17.11
CA HIS A 66 23.23 14.28 15.84
C HIS A 66 22.52 15.48 15.22
N ALA A 67 21.19 15.48 15.13
CA ALA A 67 20.44 16.56 14.50
C ALA A 67 20.26 17.78 15.42
N GLY A 68 20.33 17.60 16.74
CA GLY A 68 19.91 18.62 17.70
C GLY A 68 18.39 18.75 17.76
N LEU A 69 17.87 19.41 18.79
CA LEU A 69 16.43 19.51 19.05
C LEU A 69 15.67 20.17 17.88
N LEU A 70 16.17 21.28 17.34
CA LEU A 70 15.45 22.05 16.31
C LEU A 70 15.33 21.26 15.01
N GLN A 71 16.43 20.66 14.56
CA GLN A 71 16.43 19.88 13.33
C GLN A 71 15.72 18.54 13.51
N ALA A 72 15.81 17.91 14.69
CA ALA A 72 15.04 16.71 15.01
C ALA A 72 13.52 16.96 14.97
N LEU A 73 13.05 18.08 15.54
CA LEU A 73 11.64 18.48 15.44
C LEU A 73 11.23 18.78 13.99
N ALA A 74 12.09 19.45 13.22
CA ALA A 74 11.83 19.68 11.80
C ALA A 74 11.74 18.38 10.99
N MET A 75 12.66 17.43 11.23
CA MET A 75 12.61 16.09 10.62
C MET A 75 11.33 15.35 11.00
N LEU A 76 10.93 15.40 12.28
CA LEU A 76 9.71 14.79 12.77
C LEU A 76 8.47 15.40 12.10
N LEU A 77 8.41 16.72 11.98
CA LEU A 77 7.32 17.41 11.28
C LEU A 77 7.24 16.99 9.81
N VAL A 78 8.37 16.92 9.10
CA VAL A 78 8.40 16.44 7.70
C VAL A 78 7.93 15.00 7.61
N ALA A 79 8.41 14.11 8.50
CA ALA A 79 8.00 12.71 8.52
C ALA A 79 6.49 12.55 8.75
N TYR A 80 5.95 13.21 9.79
CA TYR A 80 4.52 13.13 10.11
C TYR A 80 3.64 13.85 9.09
N PHE A 81 4.15 14.87 8.40
CA PHE A 81 3.46 15.50 7.29
C PHE A 81 3.28 14.51 6.12
N ILE A 82 4.34 13.80 5.73
CA ILE A 82 4.25 12.73 4.71
C ILE A 82 3.24 11.67 5.14
N LEU A 83 3.37 11.16 6.37
CA LEU A 83 2.48 10.14 6.89
C LEU A 83 1.03 10.61 6.96
N ALA A 84 0.77 11.86 7.35
CA ALA A 84 -0.57 12.43 7.42
C ALA A 84 -1.24 12.46 6.04
N LEU A 85 -0.51 12.87 4.99
CA LEU A 85 -1.03 12.89 3.62
C LEU A 85 -1.44 11.47 3.17
N THR A 86 -0.58 10.48 3.42
CA THR A 86 -0.89 9.09 3.11
C THR A 86 -2.05 8.54 3.96
N VAL A 87 -2.17 8.95 5.22
CA VAL A 87 -3.32 8.59 6.07
C VAL A 87 -4.62 9.16 5.50
N LEU A 88 -4.64 10.40 4.99
CA LEU A 88 -5.83 10.96 4.34
C LEU A 88 -6.24 10.12 3.12
N SER A 89 -5.28 9.69 2.30
CA SER A 89 -5.52 8.79 1.17
C SER A 89 -6.05 7.43 1.62
N VAL A 90 -5.46 6.81 2.64
CA VAL A 90 -5.95 5.54 3.21
C VAL A 90 -7.37 5.69 3.76
N CYS A 91 -7.69 6.80 4.41
CA CYS A 91 -9.04 7.09 4.92
C CYS A 91 -10.04 7.22 3.77
N ALA A 92 -9.68 7.88 2.68
CA ALA A 92 -10.53 8.00 1.50
C ALA A 92 -10.82 6.62 0.89
N ILE A 93 -9.80 5.77 0.72
CA ILE A 93 -10.03 4.43 0.18
C ILE A 93 -10.86 3.57 1.15
N ALA A 94 -10.58 3.62 2.46
CA ALA A 94 -11.31 2.85 3.47
C ALA A 94 -12.80 3.25 3.57
N THR A 95 -13.13 4.49 3.21
CA THR A 95 -14.52 4.97 3.15
C THR A 95 -15.19 4.77 1.78
N ASN A 96 -14.44 4.27 0.79
CA ASN A 96 -14.95 4.03 -0.56
C ASN A 96 -15.52 2.61 -0.70
N GLY A 97 -16.78 2.44 -0.33
CA GLY A 97 -17.52 1.17 -0.50
C GLY A 97 -17.23 0.10 0.55
N ALA A 98 -17.49 -1.16 0.22
CA ALA A 98 -17.39 -2.28 1.16
C ALA A 98 -15.94 -2.81 1.25
N VAL A 99 -15.26 -2.52 2.36
CA VAL A 99 -13.92 -3.05 2.64
C VAL A 99 -14.01 -4.53 3.02
N GLN A 100 -13.44 -5.42 2.19
CA GLN A 100 -13.33 -6.84 2.49
C GLN A 100 -11.94 -7.19 3.06
N GLY A 101 -11.74 -8.47 3.41
CA GLY A 101 -10.46 -8.98 3.91
C GLY A 101 -9.38 -8.98 2.84
N GLY A 102 -8.19 -8.47 3.19
CA GLY A 102 -7.05 -8.30 2.28
C GLY A 102 -6.27 -6.99 2.48
N GLY A 103 -6.68 -6.18 3.44
CA GLY A 103 -5.94 -4.99 3.89
C GLY A 103 -5.86 -3.88 2.86
N ALA A 104 -4.79 -3.10 2.92
CA ALA A 104 -4.54 -1.99 2.00
C ALA A 104 -4.48 -2.44 0.52
N TYR A 105 -3.92 -3.63 0.24
CA TYR A 105 -3.86 -4.15 -1.13
C TYR A 105 -5.25 -4.37 -1.72
N PHE A 106 -6.17 -5.05 -1.02
CA PHE A 106 -7.51 -5.28 -1.55
C PHE A 106 -8.25 -3.98 -1.85
N MET A 107 -8.08 -2.98 -0.97
CA MET A 107 -8.64 -1.65 -1.14
C MET A 107 -8.09 -0.93 -2.39
N ILE A 108 -6.80 -1.14 -2.73
CA ILE A 108 -6.14 -0.53 -3.89
C ILE A 108 -6.39 -1.33 -5.19
N SER A 109 -6.31 -2.66 -5.16
CA SER A 109 -6.40 -3.49 -6.37
C SER A 109 -7.79 -3.47 -7.00
N ARG A 110 -8.84 -3.33 -6.18
CA ARG A 110 -10.23 -3.21 -6.66
C ARG A 110 -10.53 -1.86 -7.27
N THR A 111 -9.73 -0.84 -6.98
CA THR A 111 -9.90 0.49 -7.54
C THR A 111 -8.99 0.73 -8.75
N LEU A 112 -7.73 0.28 -8.70
CA LEU A 112 -6.77 0.47 -9.79
C LEU A 112 -6.75 -0.62 -10.87
N GLY A 113 -7.33 -1.77 -10.59
CA GLY A 113 -7.21 -2.96 -11.42
C GLY A 113 -6.01 -3.82 -11.04
N PRO A 114 -5.97 -5.06 -11.55
CA PRO A 114 -5.05 -6.10 -11.10
C PRO A 114 -3.58 -5.80 -11.42
N GLU A 115 -3.27 -5.17 -12.56
CA GLU A 115 -1.88 -4.95 -12.99
C GLU A 115 -1.15 -3.94 -12.08
N VAL A 116 -1.73 -2.75 -11.93
CA VAL A 116 -1.16 -1.68 -11.12
C VAL A 116 -1.33 -1.99 -9.63
N GLY A 117 -2.49 -2.50 -9.24
CA GLY A 117 -2.74 -2.93 -7.86
C GLY A 117 -1.79 -4.05 -7.43
N GLY A 118 -1.51 -5.01 -8.31
CA GLY A 118 -0.60 -6.13 -8.09
C GLY A 118 0.84 -5.73 -7.85
N SER A 119 1.38 -4.83 -8.68
CA SER A 119 2.76 -4.33 -8.51
C SER A 119 2.92 -3.55 -7.20
N ILE A 120 1.93 -2.72 -6.85
CA ILE A 120 1.90 -1.96 -5.60
C ILE A 120 1.78 -2.91 -4.40
N GLY A 121 0.90 -3.91 -4.49
CA GLY A 121 0.74 -4.95 -3.49
C GLY A 121 2.03 -5.71 -3.22
N LEU A 122 2.79 -6.06 -4.27
CA LEU A 122 4.05 -6.77 -4.10
C LEU A 122 5.15 -5.88 -3.49
N MET A 123 5.21 -4.59 -3.85
CA MET A 123 6.11 -3.64 -3.17
C MET A 123 5.79 -3.54 -1.68
N PHE A 124 4.51 -3.44 -1.34
CA PHE A 124 4.09 -3.36 0.06
C PHE A 124 4.32 -4.68 0.82
N TYR A 125 4.19 -5.82 0.14
CA TYR A 125 4.60 -7.11 0.67
C TYR A 125 6.09 -7.16 1.00
N LEU A 126 6.96 -6.76 0.07
CA LEU A 126 8.42 -6.71 0.27
C LEU A 126 8.80 -5.74 1.40
N ALA A 127 8.15 -4.58 1.49
CA ALA A 127 8.35 -3.64 2.59
C ALA A 127 8.12 -4.30 3.96
N ASN A 128 7.00 -5.03 4.11
CA ASN A 128 6.68 -5.73 5.35
C ASN A 128 7.61 -6.92 5.64
N VAL A 129 8.05 -7.66 4.62
CA VAL A 129 9.05 -8.74 4.78
C VAL A 129 10.37 -8.17 5.30
N CYS A 130 10.90 -7.14 4.66
CA CYS A 130 12.15 -6.52 5.08
C CYS A 130 12.00 -5.79 6.44
N GLY A 131 10.85 -5.17 6.70
CA GLY A 131 10.54 -4.53 7.99
C GLY A 131 10.49 -5.52 9.16
N CYS A 132 9.97 -6.73 8.94
CA CYS A 132 10.03 -7.83 9.90
C CYS A 132 11.48 -8.22 10.21
N ALA A 133 12.31 -8.39 9.18
CA ALA A 133 13.72 -8.71 9.36
C ALA A 133 14.49 -7.64 10.14
N VAL A 134 14.30 -6.35 9.82
CA VAL A 134 14.96 -5.24 10.53
C VAL A 134 14.53 -5.19 12.00
N SER A 135 13.25 -5.40 12.30
CA SER A 135 12.75 -5.43 13.67
C SER A 135 13.35 -6.57 14.49
N LEU A 136 13.53 -7.75 13.88
CA LEU A 136 14.17 -8.91 14.51
C LEU A 136 15.67 -8.71 14.70
N LEU A 137 16.38 -8.13 13.72
CA LEU A 137 17.80 -7.82 13.85
C LEU A 137 18.04 -6.79 14.96
N GLY A 138 17.18 -5.76 15.06
CA GLY A 138 17.23 -4.81 16.16
C GLY A 138 16.96 -5.46 17.52
N LEU A 139 16.05 -6.43 17.58
CA LEU A 139 15.82 -7.22 18.80
C LEU A 139 17.07 -8.03 19.18
N VAL A 140 17.70 -8.71 18.22
CA VAL A 140 18.95 -9.44 18.46
C VAL A 140 20.06 -8.52 18.94
N GLU A 141 20.23 -7.34 18.32
CA GLU A 141 21.20 -6.32 18.76
C GLU A 141 20.94 -5.91 20.22
N SER A 142 19.69 -5.64 20.58
CA SER A 142 19.32 -5.26 21.96
C SER A 142 19.54 -6.36 22.99
N VAL A 143 19.36 -7.63 22.62
CA VAL A 143 19.62 -8.78 23.48
C VAL A 143 21.12 -8.97 23.69
N LEU A 144 21.92 -8.83 22.62
CA LEU A 144 23.36 -8.97 22.67
C LEU A 144 24.05 -7.82 23.42
N ASP A 145 23.49 -6.61 23.38
CA ASP A 145 23.98 -5.48 24.20
C ASP A 145 23.94 -5.80 25.71
N VAL A 146 22.93 -6.55 26.16
CA VAL A 146 22.75 -6.90 27.59
C VAL A 146 23.49 -8.19 27.95
N PHE A 147 23.33 -9.23 27.14
CA PHE A 147 23.71 -10.60 27.47
C PHE A 147 24.89 -11.14 26.66
N GLY A 148 25.42 -10.37 25.70
CA GLY A 148 26.53 -10.77 24.85
C GLY A 148 27.85 -10.90 25.62
N ALA A 149 28.56 -11.99 25.37
CA ALA A 149 29.87 -12.26 25.94
C ALA A 149 30.98 -11.49 25.20
N ASP A 150 31.66 -10.59 25.90
CA ASP A 150 32.91 -9.97 25.42
C ASP A 150 34.09 -10.86 25.81
N ALA A 151 35.10 -10.99 24.95
CA ALA A 151 36.27 -11.86 25.14
C ALA A 151 37.13 -11.55 26.41
N THR A 152 36.85 -10.46 27.13
CA THR A 152 37.66 -9.97 28.27
C THR A 152 36.86 -9.47 29.48
N GLY A 153 35.54 -9.71 29.56
CA GLY A 153 34.68 -9.24 30.67
C GLY A 153 34.47 -10.28 31.79
N PRO A 154 34.21 -9.86 33.05
CA PRO A 154 33.94 -10.80 34.13
C PRO A 154 32.63 -11.57 33.89
N SER A 155 32.70 -12.88 34.15
CA SER A 155 31.66 -13.89 33.97
C SER A 155 30.47 -13.68 34.93
N GLY A 156 29.48 -12.91 34.49
CA GLY A 156 28.19 -12.76 35.17
C GLY A 156 27.01 -13.02 34.23
N LEU A 157 26.34 -11.95 33.78
CA LEU A 157 25.19 -12.02 32.86
C LEU A 157 25.54 -12.14 31.36
N ARG A 158 26.83 -11.99 31.00
CA ARG A 158 27.31 -11.93 29.61
C ARG A 158 27.74 -13.31 29.11
N VAL A 159 26.76 -14.14 28.75
CA VAL A 159 26.94 -15.57 28.43
C VAL A 159 26.74 -15.89 26.95
N LEU A 160 26.05 -15.02 26.19
CA LEU A 160 25.70 -15.33 24.80
C LEU A 160 26.91 -15.13 23.86
N PRO A 161 27.34 -16.17 23.12
CA PRO A 161 28.39 -16.02 22.13
C PRO A 161 27.98 -15.05 21.02
N GLN A 162 28.89 -14.15 20.65
CA GLN A 162 28.71 -13.20 19.57
C GLN A 162 29.35 -13.72 18.28
N GLY A 163 28.71 -13.43 17.14
CA GLY A 163 29.24 -13.76 15.81
C GLY A 163 28.13 -13.84 14.78
N TYR A 164 28.48 -13.79 13.49
CA TYR A 164 27.49 -13.79 12.41
C TYR A 164 26.52 -14.99 12.48
N GLY A 165 27.07 -16.20 12.69
CA GLY A 165 26.25 -17.42 12.80
C GLY A 165 25.34 -17.44 14.03
N TRP A 166 25.81 -16.91 15.17
CA TRP A 166 25.01 -16.82 16.40
C TRP A 166 23.91 -15.76 16.28
N ASN A 167 24.22 -14.59 15.73
CA ASN A 167 23.23 -13.53 15.48
C ASN A 167 22.12 -14.04 14.55
N LEU A 168 22.48 -14.78 13.50
CA LEU A 168 21.53 -15.41 12.59
C LEU A 168 20.69 -16.47 13.31
N LEU A 169 21.28 -17.30 14.18
CA LEU A 169 20.58 -18.31 14.96
C LEU A 169 19.56 -17.67 15.91
N TYR A 170 19.94 -16.63 16.64
CA TYR A 170 19.02 -15.88 17.51
C TYR A 170 17.88 -15.24 16.71
N GLY A 171 18.21 -14.61 15.57
CA GLY A 171 17.20 -14.05 14.66
C GLY A 171 16.24 -15.10 14.12
N SER A 172 16.74 -16.29 13.77
CA SER A 172 15.94 -17.40 13.23
C SER A 172 15.03 -18.02 14.31
N LEU A 173 15.51 -18.15 15.55
CA LEU A 173 14.70 -18.61 16.69
C LEU A 173 13.56 -17.63 17.01
N LEU A 174 13.87 -16.33 17.05
CA LEU A 174 12.87 -15.29 17.25
C LEU A 174 11.86 -15.24 16.09
N LEU A 175 12.32 -15.38 14.85
CA LEU A 175 11.45 -15.49 13.68
C LEU A 175 10.56 -16.72 13.76
N GLY A 176 11.08 -17.85 14.24
CA GLY A 176 10.31 -19.07 14.52
C GLY A 176 9.19 -18.83 15.54
N LEU A 177 9.47 -18.13 16.64
CA LEU A 177 8.47 -17.73 17.64
C LEU A 177 7.39 -16.84 17.03
N VAL A 178 7.80 -15.79 16.31
CA VAL A 178 6.89 -14.84 15.64
C VAL A 178 6.02 -15.58 14.60
N GLY A 179 6.62 -16.47 13.79
CA GLY A 179 5.90 -17.31 12.84
C GLY A 179 4.90 -18.25 13.51
N GLY A 180 5.28 -18.88 14.62
CA GLY A 180 4.40 -19.72 15.44
C GLY A 180 3.16 -18.95 15.91
N VAL A 181 3.34 -17.76 16.49
CA VAL A 181 2.21 -16.92 16.93
C VAL A 181 1.33 -16.49 15.75
N CYS A 182 1.93 -16.12 14.61
CA CYS A 182 1.18 -15.65 13.44
C CYS A 182 0.37 -16.75 12.74
N THR A 183 0.81 -18.01 12.81
CA THR A 183 0.05 -19.16 12.25
C THR A 183 -1.19 -19.51 13.05
N LEU A 184 -1.23 -19.20 14.35
CA LEU A 184 -2.38 -19.44 15.25
C LEU A 184 -3.56 -18.47 15.02
N GLY A 185 -3.35 -17.34 14.34
CA GLY A 185 -4.41 -16.49 13.81
C GLY A 185 -4.54 -15.09 14.42
N ALA A 186 -5.37 -14.26 13.78
CA ALA A 186 -5.50 -12.83 14.07
C ALA A 186 -6.07 -12.53 15.48
N GLY A 187 -6.92 -13.40 16.02
CA GLY A 187 -7.48 -13.24 17.36
C GLY A 187 -6.44 -13.38 18.48
N LEU A 188 -5.53 -14.35 18.36
CA LEU A 188 -4.42 -14.50 19.30
C LEU A 188 -3.45 -13.33 19.19
N TYR A 189 -3.13 -12.92 17.96
CA TYR A 189 -2.32 -11.73 17.71
C TYR A 189 -2.92 -10.47 18.33
N ALA A 190 -4.23 -10.20 18.18
CA ALA A 190 -4.86 -9.01 18.74
C ALA A 190 -4.76 -8.98 20.28
N ARG A 191 -4.89 -10.14 20.94
CA ARG A 191 -4.72 -10.27 22.40
C ARG A 191 -3.25 -10.07 22.82
N ALA A 192 -2.32 -10.68 22.10
CA ALA A 192 -0.88 -10.50 22.33
C ALA A 192 -0.44 -9.05 22.07
N SER A 193 -1.00 -8.40 21.06
CA SER A 193 -0.78 -6.99 20.73
C SER A 193 -1.30 -6.08 21.84
N PHE A 194 -2.46 -6.37 22.40
CA PHE A 194 -2.96 -5.60 23.54
C PHE A 194 -2.06 -5.74 24.78
N LEU A 195 -1.59 -6.96 25.08
CA LEU A 195 -0.65 -7.16 26.19
C LEU A 195 0.68 -6.42 25.96
N THR A 196 1.24 -6.51 24.75
CA THR A 196 2.46 -5.75 24.40
C THR A 196 2.22 -4.25 24.45
N PHE A 197 1.05 -3.74 24.05
CA PHE A 197 0.69 -2.33 24.19
C PHE A 197 0.72 -1.84 25.64
N LEU A 198 0.20 -2.64 26.58
CA LEU A 198 0.26 -2.29 28.00
C LEU A 198 1.69 -2.27 28.53
N LEU A 199 2.53 -3.23 28.13
CA LEU A 199 3.94 -3.27 28.51
C LEU A 199 4.73 -2.07 27.95
N VAL A 200 4.51 -1.75 26.67
CA VAL A 200 5.17 -0.61 26.00
C VAL A 200 4.69 0.73 26.55
N SER A 201 3.39 0.88 26.79
CA SER A 201 2.86 2.11 27.40
C SER A 201 3.36 2.27 28.84
N GLY A 202 3.42 1.18 29.61
CA GLY A 202 3.96 1.19 30.97
C GLY A 202 5.45 1.51 31.03
N SER A 203 6.25 0.98 30.11
CA SER A 203 7.68 1.30 30.03
C SER A 203 7.93 2.73 29.55
N LEU A 204 7.17 3.24 28.58
CA LEU A 204 7.23 4.64 28.17
C LEU A 204 6.84 5.58 29.31
N ALA A 205 5.77 5.28 30.06
CA ALA A 205 5.38 6.07 31.22
C ALA A 205 6.49 6.09 32.28
N SER A 206 7.13 4.94 32.53
CA SER A 206 8.29 4.85 33.43
C SER A 206 9.47 5.72 32.95
N VAL A 207 9.78 5.70 31.65
CA VAL A 207 10.81 6.57 31.06
C VAL A 207 10.48 8.05 31.25
N LEU A 208 9.23 8.45 30.98
CA LEU A 208 8.79 9.83 31.16
C LEU A 208 8.89 10.30 32.62
N ILE A 209 8.51 9.44 33.57
CA ILE A 209 8.67 9.73 35.00
C ILE A 209 10.16 9.79 35.39
N SER A 210 11.00 8.96 34.77
CA SER A 210 12.43 8.89 35.09
C SER A 210 13.20 10.16 34.78
N PHE A 211 12.82 10.88 33.72
CA PHE A 211 13.39 12.20 33.42
C PHE A 211 13.21 13.23 34.55
N VAL A 212 12.16 13.09 35.36
CA VAL A 212 11.84 14.02 36.46
C VAL A 212 12.32 13.51 37.81
N ALA A 213 12.20 12.20 38.05
CA ALA A 213 12.43 11.61 39.36
C ALA A 213 13.88 11.18 39.62
N VAL A 214 14.69 10.95 38.58
CA VAL A 214 16.12 10.57 38.75
C VAL A 214 16.98 11.83 38.84
N GLY A 215 17.88 11.88 39.82
CA GLY A 215 18.86 12.97 39.95
C GLY A 215 20.02 12.86 38.95
N PRO A 216 20.88 13.88 38.86
CA PRO A 216 22.01 13.88 37.93
C PRO A 216 22.97 12.71 38.18
N ARG A 217 23.45 12.06 37.11
CA ARG A 217 24.31 10.87 37.17
C ARG A 217 25.28 10.82 35.99
N ASP A 218 26.47 10.27 36.25
CA ASP A 218 27.49 10.01 35.24
C ASP A 218 27.37 8.58 34.73
N ILE A 219 27.27 8.41 33.42
CA ILE A 219 27.07 7.13 32.76
C ILE A 219 28.36 6.76 32.04
N PRO A 220 28.98 5.61 32.37
CA PRO A 220 30.19 5.17 31.68
C PRO A 220 29.85 4.77 30.23
N LEU A 221 30.56 5.36 29.27
CA LEU A 221 30.40 5.06 27.85
C LEU A 221 31.27 3.86 27.46
N THR A 222 30.90 3.19 26.37
CA THR A 222 31.67 2.05 25.84
C THR A 222 33.05 2.53 25.33
N PRO A 223 34.16 1.89 25.71
CA PRO A 223 35.49 2.32 25.27
C PRO A 223 35.67 2.20 23.75
N ARG A 224 36.05 3.30 23.07
CA ARG A 224 36.46 3.24 21.66
C ARG A 224 37.89 2.68 21.55
N PRO A 225 38.17 1.77 20.61
CA PRO A 225 39.54 1.45 20.24
C PRO A 225 40.18 2.71 19.63
N GLY A 226 41.26 3.21 20.23
CA GLY A 226 41.99 4.35 19.68
C GLY A 226 42.63 4.02 18.33
N PRO A 227 42.99 5.03 17.52
CA PRO A 227 43.61 4.83 16.20
C PRO A 227 44.90 3.99 16.22
N ASN A 228 45.52 3.81 17.39
CA ASN A 228 46.75 3.03 17.59
C ASN A 228 46.55 1.80 18.52
N GLY A 229 45.31 1.36 18.79
CA GLY A 229 45.04 0.24 19.69
C GLY A 229 45.23 0.54 21.19
N SER A 230 45.44 1.81 21.58
CA SER A 230 45.40 2.24 22.97
C SER A 230 43.95 2.42 23.43
N SER A 231 43.62 1.89 24.61
CA SER A 231 42.37 2.20 25.30
C SER A 231 42.43 3.66 25.78
N LEU A 232 41.67 4.53 25.13
CA LEU A 232 41.46 5.90 25.63
C LEU A 232 40.86 5.84 27.05
N PRO A 233 41.09 6.87 27.89
CA PRO A 233 40.48 6.93 29.22
C PRO A 233 38.96 6.80 29.13
N PRO A 234 38.29 6.19 30.13
CA PRO A 234 36.85 6.00 30.13
C PRO A 234 36.17 7.37 29.98
N ARG A 235 35.43 7.54 28.87
CA ARG A 235 34.58 8.71 28.66
C ARG A 235 33.27 8.50 29.40
N PHE A 236 32.75 9.57 29.98
CA PHE A 236 31.47 9.58 30.67
C PHE A 236 30.49 10.47 29.90
N GLY A 237 29.26 10.01 29.80
CA GLY A 237 28.12 10.82 29.37
C GLY A 237 27.36 11.27 30.60
N HIS A 238 26.97 12.54 30.66
CA HIS A 238 26.31 13.08 31.84
C HIS A 238 24.80 13.18 31.64
N PHE A 239 24.06 12.64 32.60
CA PHE A 239 22.66 12.97 32.80
C PHE A 239 22.61 14.13 33.79
N THR A 240 22.33 15.34 33.31
CA THR A 240 22.42 16.57 34.10
C THR A 240 21.14 16.90 34.85
N GLY A 241 20.04 16.18 34.58
CA GLY A 241 18.70 16.63 34.93
C GLY A 241 18.32 17.89 34.15
N PHE A 242 17.21 18.54 34.51
CA PHE A 242 16.72 19.74 33.83
C PHE A 242 17.72 20.91 33.94
N ASN A 243 18.51 21.12 32.87
CA ASN A 243 19.52 22.17 32.83
C ASN A 243 19.44 22.97 31.52
N SER A 244 19.30 24.29 31.65
CA SER A 244 19.20 25.19 30.49
C SER A 244 20.49 25.29 29.69
N SER A 245 21.67 25.01 30.27
CA SER A 245 22.92 24.96 29.50
C SER A 245 22.93 23.75 28.56
N THR A 246 22.60 22.57 29.08
CA THR A 246 22.49 21.32 28.31
C THR A 246 21.50 21.45 27.16
N LEU A 247 20.35 22.10 27.41
CA LEU A 247 19.39 22.41 26.34
C LEU A 247 20.01 23.26 25.23
N LYS A 248 20.70 24.36 25.58
CA LYS A 248 21.36 25.25 24.61
C LYS A 248 22.41 24.52 23.77
N ASP A 249 23.16 23.60 24.38
CA ASP A 249 24.20 22.83 23.69
C ASP A 249 23.60 21.79 22.73
N ASN A 250 22.37 21.33 23.01
CA ASN A 250 21.62 20.38 22.17
C ASN A 250 20.70 21.06 21.13
N LEU A 251 20.61 22.40 21.08
CA LEU A 251 19.69 23.08 20.16
C LEU A 251 20.06 22.93 18.69
N ALA A 252 21.35 23.14 18.36
CA ALA A 252 21.88 23.14 17.01
C ALA A 252 22.34 21.74 16.59
N ALA A 253 22.53 21.51 15.28
CA ALA A 253 23.02 20.25 14.73
C ALA A 253 24.51 20.01 15.04
N GLY A 254 24.88 18.74 15.18
CA GLY A 254 26.22 18.29 15.54
C GLY A 254 26.44 16.87 15.03
N TYR A 255 26.40 16.70 13.70
CA TYR A 255 26.61 15.41 13.06
C TYR A 255 28.03 14.89 13.35
N ALA A 256 28.11 13.64 13.78
CA ALA A 256 29.34 12.97 14.14
C ALA A 256 29.36 11.56 13.55
N GLU A 257 30.50 10.89 13.66
CA GLU A 257 30.60 9.47 13.33
C GLU A 257 29.77 8.66 14.30
N ASP A 258 28.90 7.81 13.75
CA ASP A 258 28.15 6.86 14.55
C ASP A 258 29.10 5.81 15.14
N TYR A 259 28.98 5.57 16.44
CA TYR A 259 29.90 4.69 17.16
C TYR A 259 29.73 3.21 16.81
N THR A 260 28.59 2.81 16.24
CA THR A 260 28.35 1.42 15.82
C THR A 260 28.82 1.13 14.40
N THR A 261 28.72 2.12 13.50
CA THR A 261 29.06 1.94 12.08
C THR A 261 30.38 2.56 11.67
N GLY A 262 30.90 3.52 12.43
CA GLY A 262 32.04 4.35 12.05
C GLY A 262 31.75 5.24 10.83
N ALA A 263 30.49 5.36 10.41
CA ALA A 263 30.12 6.19 9.27
C ALA A 263 29.77 7.61 9.74
N MET A 264 30.16 8.62 8.94
CA MET A 264 29.75 10.00 9.17
C MET A 264 28.25 10.15 8.91
N MET A 265 27.52 10.61 9.93
CA MET A 265 26.09 10.85 9.82
C MET A 265 25.80 12.16 9.10
N ASN A 266 24.66 12.21 8.40
CA ASN A 266 24.16 13.42 7.75
C ASN A 266 22.64 13.52 7.94
N PHE A 267 22.03 14.60 7.42
CA PHE A 267 20.59 14.80 7.51
C PHE A 267 19.78 13.61 6.98
N ALA A 268 20.17 13.08 5.82
CA ALA A 268 19.44 12.00 5.15
C ALA A 268 19.53 10.66 5.90
N SER A 269 20.70 10.31 6.44
CA SER A 269 20.91 9.07 7.19
C SER A 269 20.13 9.09 8.51
N VAL A 270 20.18 10.20 9.24
CA VAL A 270 19.43 10.37 10.50
C VAL A 270 17.92 10.40 10.24
N PHE A 271 17.48 11.10 9.19
CA PHE A 271 16.07 11.09 8.77
C PHE A 271 15.60 9.69 8.41
N ALA A 272 16.39 8.89 7.69
CA ALA A 272 16.00 7.53 7.31
C ALA A 272 15.75 6.64 8.53
N VAL A 273 16.61 6.73 9.55
CA VAL A 273 16.45 6.01 10.82
C VAL A 273 15.19 6.47 11.56
N LEU A 274 14.95 7.78 11.64
CA LEU A 274 13.75 8.34 12.26
C LEU A 274 12.47 7.92 11.52
N PHE A 275 12.47 8.07 10.20
CA PHE A 275 11.30 7.77 9.36
C PHE A 275 10.92 6.30 9.47
N ASN A 276 11.89 5.38 9.44
CA ASN A 276 11.65 3.95 9.66
C ASN A 276 10.87 3.70 10.96
N GLY A 277 11.24 4.40 12.04
CA GLY A 277 10.52 4.32 13.32
C GLY A 277 9.09 4.84 13.25
N CYS A 278 8.83 5.87 12.46
CA CYS A 278 7.49 6.47 12.32
C CYS A 278 6.58 5.74 11.32
N THR A 279 7.10 4.76 10.56
CA THR A 279 6.29 3.98 9.60
C THR A 279 5.31 3.04 10.30
N GLY A 280 4.51 2.30 9.52
CA GLY A 280 3.57 1.32 10.07
C GLY A 280 2.14 1.80 10.22
N ILE A 281 1.80 2.95 9.63
CA ILE A 281 0.42 3.52 9.63
C ILE A 281 -0.64 2.57 9.05
N MET A 282 -0.23 1.59 8.23
CA MET A 282 -1.12 0.61 7.59
C MET A 282 -1.33 -0.67 8.41
N ALA A 283 -0.69 -0.81 9.58
CA ALA A 283 -0.86 -1.99 10.43
C ALA A 283 -2.33 -2.22 10.81
N GLY A 284 -3.06 -1.15 11.16
CA GLY A 284 -4.50 -1.23 11.43
C GLY A 284 -5.34 -1.55 10.19
N ALA A 285 -4.95 -1.04 9.01
CA ALA A 285 -5.64 -1.33 7.75
C ALA A 285 -5.48 -2.80 7.31
N ASN A 286 -4.34 -3.43 7.62
CA ASN A 286 -4.08 -4.84 7.29
C ASN A 286 -5.04 -5.83 7.97
N MET A 287 -5.72 -5.40 9.04
CA MET A 287 -6.72 -6.18 9.78
C MET A 287 -8.17 -5.90 9.34
N SER A 288 -8.37 -5.22 8.21
CA SER A 288 -9.68 -4.75 7.74
C SER A 288 -10.76 -5.84 7.68
N GLY A 289 -10.39 -7.07 7.36
CA GLY A 289 -11.32 -8.21 7.26
C GLY A 289 -11.88 -8.71 8.60
N GLU A 290 -11.26 -8.35 9.72
CA GLU A 290 -11.60 -8.81 11.07
C GLU A 290 -12.32 -7.72 11.90
N LEU A 291 -12.33 -6.48 11.41
CA LEU A 291 -12.97 -5.33 12.03
C LEU A 291 -14.48 -5.39 11.87
N LYS A 292 -15.22 -5.04 12.93
CA LYS A 292 -16.69 -4.93 12.89
C LYS A 292 -17.15 -3.97 11.78
N ASP A 293 -16.62 -2.74 11.81
CA ASP A 293 -16.95 -1.64 10.89
C ASP A 293 -15.67 -1.00 10.32
N PRO A 294 -15.04 -1.58 9.29
CA PRO A 294 -13.74 -1.13 8.79
C PRO A 294 -13.75 0.31 8.26
N SER A 295 -14.82 0.73 7.59
CA SER A 295 -14.94 2.07 6.99
C SER A 295 -14.94 3.21 8.02
N ARG A 296 -15.38 2.95 9.26
CA ARG A 296 -15.31 3.91 10.37
C ARG A 296 -14.11 3.69 11.26
N ALA A 297 -13.74 2.43 11.51
CA ALA A 297 -12.66 2.08 12.42
C ALA A 297 -11.28 2.47 11.88
N ILE A 298 -11.01 2.28 10.58
CA ILE A 298 -9.70 2.59 9.99
C ILE A 298 -9.40 4.10 10.07
N PRO A 299 -10.28 5.01 9.61
CA PRO A 299 -9.99 6.45 9.68
C PRO A 299 -9.79 6.94 11.11
N LEU A 300 -10.74 6.63 12.01
CA LEU A 300 -10.69 7.10 13.39
C LEU A 300 -9.49 6.51 14.15
N GLY A 301 -9.24 5.21 13.99
CA GLY A 301 -8.15 4.54 14.70
C GLY A 301 -6.77 4.98 14.23
N THR A 302 -6.58 5.18 12.92
CA THR A 302 -5.28 5.57 12.35
C THR A 302 -4.93 7.02 12.71
N ILE A 303 -5.89 7.96 12.62
CA ILE A 303 -5.67 9.37 12.97
C ILE A 303 -5.32 9.51 14.45
N VAL A 304 -6.05 8.81 15.34
CA VAL A 304 -5.76 8.82 16.78
C VAL A 304 -4.39 8.23 17.08
N ALA A 305 -4.03 7.12 16.42
CA ALA A 305 -2.71 6.50 16.60
C ALA A 305 -1.57 7.44 16.18
N VAL A 306 -1.68 8.08 15.02
CA VAL A 306 -0.67 9.02 14.49
C VAL A 306 -0.56 10.27 15.38
N ALA A 307 -1.68 10.82 15.85
CA ALA A 307 -1.64 11.98 16.75
C ALA A 307 -0.99 11.63 18.09
N TYR A 308 -1.30 10.45 18.64
CA TYR A 308 -0.72 9.95 19.89
C TYR A 308 0.79 9.73 19.77
N THR A 309 1.24 9.05 18.71
CA THR A 309 2.66 8.78 18.52
C THR A 309 3.44 10.06 18.27
N PHE A 310 2.91 11.00 17.49
CA PHE A 310 3.50 12.33 17.28
C PHE A 310 3.78 13.04 18.60
N PHE A 311 2.77 13.12 19.47
CA PHE A 311 2.90 13.80 20.77
C PHE A 311 3.98 13.16 21.64
N VAL A 312 4.04 11.82 21.69
CA VAL A 312 5.05 11.11 22.48
C VAL A 312 6.45 11.34 21.93
N TYR A 313 6.67 11.32 20.61
CA TYR A 313 7.98 11.63 20.02
C TYR A 313 8.42 13.07 20.31
N VAL A 314 7.54 14.06 20.17
CA VAL A 314 7.85 15.47 20.50
C VAL A 314 8.25 15.60 21.97
N LEU A 315 7.50 14.97 22.87
CA LEU A 315 7.78 15.00 24.30
C LEU A 315 9.15 14.37 24.61
N LEU A 316 9.43 13.19 24.05
CA LEU A 316 10.71 12.51 24.28
C LEU A 316 11.89 13.30 23.68
N PHE A 317 11.74 13.91 22.51
CA PHE A 317 12.79 14.74 21.91
C PHE A 317 13.13 15.94 22.80
N PHE A 318 12.10 16.62 23.30
CA PHE A 318 12.27 17.76 24.20
C PHE A 318 12.93 17.35 25.51
N LEU A 319 12.42 16.30 26.18
CA LEU A 319 12.97 15.83 27.46
C LEU A 319 14.43 15.36 27.30
N SER A 320 14.72 14.51 26.31
CA SER A 320 16.09 14.05 26.05
C SER A 320 17.06 15.20 25.80
N SER A 321 16.66 16.23 25.06
CA SER A 321 17.52 17.39 24.78
C SER A 321 17.77 18.26 26.03
N PHE A 322 16.82 18.30 26.96
CA PHE A 322 16.89 19.17 28.13
C PHE A 322 17.64 18.50 29.31
N THR A 323 17.71 17.17 29.34
CA THR A 323 18.27 16.45 30.50
C THR A 323 19.57 15.67 30.26
N CYS A 324 19.93 15.41 28.99
CA CYS A 324 21.07 14.56 28.65
C CYS A 324 22.10 15.33 27.84
N ASP A 325 23.38 15.13 28.15
CA ASP A 325 24.46 15.70 27.37
C ASP A 325 24.57 15.08 25.97
N ARG A 326 25.08 15.87 25.03
CA ARG A 326 25.19 15.48 23.62
C ARG A 326 26.00 14.21 23.40
N THR A 327 27.09 14.04 24.14
CA THR A 327 27.97 12.87 24.06
C THR A 327 27.22 11.59 24.45
N LEU A 328 26.40 11.65 25.51
CA LEU A 328 25.57 10.53 25.95
C LEU A 328 24.55 10.15 24.86
N LEU A 329 23.90 11.13 24.25
CA LEU A 329 22.90 10.90 23.20
C LEU A 329 23.50 10.30 21.91
N GLN A 330 24.76 10.62 21.59
CA GLN A 330 25.44 10.11 20.40
C GLN A 330 26.08 8.75 20.61
N GLU A 331 26.62 8.47 21.79
CA GLU A 331 27.48 7.29 22.04
C GLU A 331 26.78 6.14 22.77
N ASP A 332 25.55 6.33 23.28
CA ASP A 332 24.77 5.26 23.91
C ASP A 332 23.31 5.23 23.42
N TYR A 333 23.02 4.29 22.51
CA TYR A 333 21.66 3.98 22.05
C TYR A 333 20.73 3.50 23.18
N GLY A 334 21.28 2.88 24.22
CA GLY A 334 20.56 2.35 25.35
C GLY A 334 20.37 3.34 26.50
N PHE A 335 20.62 4.65 26.32
CA PHE A 335 20.67 5.62 27.41
C PHE A 335 19.41 5.63 28.31
N PHE A 336 18.22 5.31 27.77
CA PHE A 336 16.99 5.18 28.59
C PHE A 336 17.13 4.14 29.71
N ARG A 337 17.89 3.06 29.48
CA ARG A 337 18.19 2.05 30.52
C ARG A 337 18.97 2.70 31.66
N ALA A 338 19.97 3.51 31.34
CA ALA A 338 20.87 4.14 32.30
C ALA A 338 20.15 5.22 33.14
N ILE A 339 19.20 5.95 32.57
CA ILE A 339 18.46 7.02 33.26
C ILE A 339 17.14 6.56 33.90
N SER A 340 16.76 5.29 33.77
CA SER A 340 15.47 4.79 34.26
C SER A 340 15.45 4.52 35.77
N LEU A 341 14.29 4.70 36.40
CA LEU A 341 14.07 4.27 37.80
C LEU A 341 14.25 2.75 37.95
N TRP A 342 13.76 2.00 36.95
CA TRP A 342 13.83 0.54 36.96
C TRP A 342 14.27 0.02 35.58
N PRO A 343 15.59 -0.18 35.37
CA PRO A 343 16.17 -0.61 34.08
C PRO A 343 15.53 -1.84 33.43
N PRO A 344 15.12 -2.89 34.18
CA PRO A 344 14.45 -4.05 33.59
C PRO A 344 13.15 -3.70 32.84
N LEU A 345 12.42 -2.67 33.28
CA LEU A 345 11.15 -2.29 32.64
C LEU A 345 11.36 -1.68 31.25
N VAL A 346 12.44 -0.90 31.07
CA VAL A 346 12.83 -0.36 29.77
C VAL A 346 13.24 -1.49 28.82
N LEU A 347 14.00 -2.49 29.33
CA LEU A 347 14.36 -3.68 28.55
C LEU A 347 13.14 -4.48 28.09
N ILE A 348 12.17 -4.69 28.99
CA ILE A 348 10.89 -5.33 28.64
C ILE A 348 10.17 -4.52 27.55
N GLY A 349 10.18 -3.18 27.65
CA GLY A 349 9.65 -2.28 26.64
C GLY A 349 10.31 -2.45 25.28
N ILE A 350 11.64 -2.44 25.21
CA ILE A 350 12.43 -2.63 23.99
C ILE A 350 12.06 -3.97 23.32
N TYR A 351 12.09 -5.06 24.09
CA TYR A 351 11.80 -6.40 23.58
C TYR A 351 10.34 -6.55 23.12
N ALA A 352 9.38 -6.08 23.92
CA ALA A 352 7.96 -6.15 23.60
C ALA A 352 7.61 -5.36 22.33
N THR A 353 8.22 -4.20 22.17
CA THR A 353 8.05 -3.35 20.99
C THR A 353 8.58 -4.01 19.73
N ALA A 354 9.82 -4.51 19.76
CA ALA A 354 10.45 -5.12 18.59
C ALA A 354 9.72 -6.41 18.17
N LEU A 355 9.33 -7.25 19.15
CA LEU A 355 8.49 -8.43 18.90
C LEU A 355 7.15 -8.02 18.28
N SER A 356 6.49 -6.98 18.79
CA SER A 356 5.21 -6.54 18.24
C SER A 356 5.33 -6.01 16.81
N ALA A 357 6.33 -5.19 16.51
CA ALA A 357 6.60 -4.68 15.16
C ALA A 357 6.89 -5.81 14.15
N SER A 358 7.64 -6.83 14.56
CA SER A 358 7.90 -8.02 13.73
C SER A 358 6.64 -8.86 13.49
N MET A 359 5.79 -9.08 14.51
CA MET A 359 4.50 -9.76 14.36
C MET A 359 3.55 -9.00 13.43
N SER A 360 3.43 -7.68 13.60
CA SER A 360 2.60 -6.82 12.76
C SER A 360 3.03 -6.88 11.29
N SER A 361 4.34 -6.78 11.04
CA SER A 361 4.92 -6.84 9.69
C SER A 361 4.71 -8.21 9.05
N LEU A 362 4.94 -9.31 9.78
CA LEU A 362 4.72 -10.66 9.24
C LEU A 362 3.24 -10.94 8.93
N ILE A 363 2.33 -10.51 9.81
CA ILE A 363 0.89 -10.63 9.55
C ILE A 363 0.49 -9.77 8.36
N GLY A 364 0.93 -8.52 8.30
CA GLY A 364 0.70 -7.62 7.16
C GLY A 364 1.12 -8.27 5.85
N ALA A 365 2.36 -8.76 5.77
CA ALA A 365 2.90 -9.48 4.62
C ALA A 365 2.01 -10.68 4.23
N SER A 366 1.65 -11.53 5.20
CA SER A 366 0.84 -12.73 4.93
C SER A 366 -0.55 -12.42 4.37
N ARG A 367 -1.20 -11.33 4.84
CA ARG A 367 -2.54 -10.94 4.38
C ARG A 367 -2.52 -10.33 2.99
N ILE A 368 -1.49 -9.54 2.68
CA ILE A 368 -1.25 -9.02 1.34
C ILE A 368 -1.00 -10.17 0.37
N LEU A 369 -0.08 -11.08 0.72
CA LEU A 369 0.26 -12.22 -0.12
C LEU A 369 -0.93 -13.13 -0.37
N HIS A 370 -1.75 -13.38 0.65
CA HIS A 370 -2.97 -14.16 0.51
C HIS A 370 -3.99 -13.50 -0.43
N ALA A 371 -4.16 -12.18 -0.34
CA ALA A 371 -5.06 -11.44 -1.23
C ALA A 371 -4.55 -11.43 -2.67
N LEU A 372 -3.24 -11.22 -2.87
CA LEU A 372 -2.57 -11.30 -4.17
C LEU A 372 -2.72 -12.70 -4.80
N ALA A 373 -2.61 -13.76 -3.97
CA ALA A 373 -2.80 -15.13 -4.42
C ALA A 373 -4.24 -15.40 -4.85
N ARG A 374 -5.25 -14.88 -4.12
CA ARG A 374 -6.67 -15.00 -4.48
C ARG A 374 -7.04 -14.33 -5.79
N ASP A 375 -6.33 -13.26 -6.16
CA ASP A 375 -6.53 -12.58 -7.44
C ASP A 375 -5.83 -13.31 -8.62
N ASP A 376 -5.21 -14.47 -8.39
CA ASP A 376 -4.61 -15.35 -9.41
C ASP A 376 -3.50 -14.72 -10.28
N LEU A 377 -2.95 -13.57 -9.87
CA LEU A 377 -1.94 -12.81 -10.62
C LEU A 377 -0.69 -13.62 -10.99
N PHE A 378 -0.26 -14.52 -10.10
CA PHE A 378 0.97 -15.30 -10.26
C PHE A 378 0.71 -16.80 -10.47
N GLY A 379 -0.56 -17.21 -10.60
CA GLY A 379 -0.99 -18.58 -10.86
C GLY A 379 -0.37 -19.61 -9.92
N VAL A 380 0.32 -20.61 -10.50
CA VAL A 380 0.83 -21.82 -9.81
C VAL A 380 1.80 -21.51 -8.67
N ILE A 381 2.63 -20.47 -8.79
CA ILE A 381 3.67 -20.15 -7.78
C ILE A 381 3.02 -19.73 -6.45
N LEU A 382 1.92 -19.00 -6.51
CA LEU A 382 1.21 -18.48 -5.33
C LEU A 382 -0.02 -19.31 -4.95
N ALA A 383 -0.36 -20.35 -5.71
CA ALA A 383 -1.52 -21.20 -5.45
C ALA A 383 -1.55 -21.77 -4.01
N PRO A 384 -0.43 -22.24 -3.42
CA PRO A 384 -0.44 -22.72 -2.03
C PRO A 384 -0.76 -21.62 -1.01
N ALA A 385 -0.46 -20.35 -1.30
CA ALA A 385 -0.74 -19.23 -0.40
C ALA A 385 -2.26 -18.93 -0.27
N LYS A 386 -3.10 -19.55 -1.12
CA LYS A 386 -4.56 -19.51 -0.99
C LYS A 386 -5.10 -20.38 0.14
N VAL A 387 -4.33 -21.33 0.65
CA VAL A 387 -4.81 -22.29 1.65
C VAL A 387 -5.08 -21.58 2.97
N VAL A 388 -6.28 -21.83 3.52
CA VAL A 388 -6.77 -21.21 4.75
C VAL A 388 -7.04 -22.30 5.78
N SER A 389 -6.80 -22.00 7.05
CA SER A 389 -7.20 -22.86 8.18
C SER A 389 -8.72 -22.84 8.38
N ARG A 390 -9.26 -23.79 9.14
CA ARG A 390 -10.69 -23.87 9.49
C ARG A 390 -11.24 -22.57 10.11
N GLY A 391 -10.38 -21.79 10.77
CA GLY A 391 -10.72 -20.49 11.37
C GLY A 391 -10.54 -19.27 10.45
N GLY A 392 -10.32 -19.43 9.14
CA GLY A 392 -10.15 -18.31 8.21
C GLY A 392 -8.74 -17.69 8.17
N ASN A 393 -7.75 -18.27 8.88
CA ASN A 393 -6.37 -17.80 8.88
C ASN A 393 -5.53 -18.37 7.70
N PRO A 394 -4.90 -17.55 6.86
CA PRO A 394 -4.07 -18.02 5.74
C PRO A 394 -2.67 -18.45 6.20
N TRP A 395 -2.59 -19.60 6.88
CA TRP A 395 -1.34 -20.11 7.46
C TRP A 395 -0.25 -20.37 6.42
N ALA A 396 -0.62 -20.81 5.21
CA ALA A 396 0.35 -21.03 4.13
C ALA A 396 1.02 -19.72 3.69
N ALA A 397 0.26 -18.61 3.60
CA ALA A 397 0.83 -17.31 3.29
C ALA A 397 1.78 -16.79 4.39
N VAL A 398 1.50 -17.13 5.66
CA VAL A 398 2.41 -16.85 6.78
C VAL A 398 3.73 -17.60 6.61
N LEU A 399 3.70 -18.88 6.23
CA LEU A 399 4.92 -19.67 6.01
C LEU A 399 5.76 -19.18 4.82
N TYR A 400 5.11 -18.78 3.72
CA TYR A 400 5.82 -18.16 2.59
C TYR A 400 6.50 -16.85 3.00
N SER A 401 5.79 -16.01 3.76
CA SER A 401 6.34 -14.76 4.27
C SER A 401 7.49 -15.02 5.24
N TRP A 402 7.34 -16.00 6.14
CA TRP A 402 8.38 -16.43 7.08
C TRP A 402 9.64 -16.90 6.36
N GLY A 403 9.51 -17.72 5.32
CA GLY A 403 10.64 -18.17 4.51
C GLY A 403 11.37 -17.01 3.81
N LEU A 404 10.62 -16.04 3.29
CA LEU A 404 11.23 -14.84 2.69
C LEU A 404 11.91 -13.93 3.72
N VAL A 405 11.34 -13.78 4.93
CA VAL A 405 12.01 -13.05 6.02
C VAL A 405 13.32 -13.75 6.41
N GLN A 406 13.33 -15.08 6.47
CA GLN A 406 14.56 -15.85 6.73
C GLN A 406 15.63 -15.60 5.66
N LEU A 407 15.25 -15.51 4.38
CA LEU A 407 16.18 -15.14 3.30
C LEU A 407 16.74 -13.72 3.46
N VAL A 408 15.94 -12.77 3.93
CA VAL A 408 16.41 -11.40 4.22
C VAL A 408 17.37 -11.40 5.42
N LEU A 409 17.12 -12.20 6.45
CA LEU A 409 18.03 -12.34 7.61
C LEU A 409 19.40 -12.89 7.18
N LEU A 410 19.45 -13.80 6.21
CA LEU A 410 20.70 -14.33 5.64
C LEU A 410 21.55 -13.28 4.89
N ALA A 411 20.96 -12.15 4.49
CA ALA A 411 21.72 -11.05 3.87
C ALA A 411 22.49 -10.19 4.90
N GLY A 412 22.13 -10.27 6.19
CA GLY A 412 23.04 -10.04 7.31
C GLY A 412 23.44 -8.60 7.68
N LYS A 413 23.00 -7.55 6.97
CA LYS A 413 23.41 -6.16 7.27
C LYS A 413 22.23 -5.25 7.62
N LEU A 414 22.04 -4.98 8.92
CA LEU A 414 20.93 -4.21 9.48
C LEU A 414 20.80 -2.81 8.85
N ASN A 415 21.89 -2.06 8.75
CA ASN A 415 21.84 -0.66 8.29
C ASN A 415 21.51 -0.52 6.80
N THR A 416 22.02 -1.42 5.96
CA THR A 416 21.62 -1.45 4.55
C THR A 416 20.17 -1.86 4.40
N LEU A 417 19.69 -2.79 5.23
CA LEU A 417 18.29 -3.20 5.22
C LEU A 417 17.35 -2.09 5.71
N ALA A 418 17.72 -1.33 6.74
CA ALA A 418 16.92 -0.22 7.26
C ALA A 418 16.69 0.88 6.20
N ALA A 419 17.74 1.26 5.46
CA ALA A 419 17.60 2.22 4.37
C ALA A 419 16.70 1.68 3.23
N VAL A 420 16.85 0.41 2.85
CA VAL A 420 16.04 -0.24 1.82
C VAL A 420 14.57 -0.36 2.25
N VAL A 421 14.30 -0.74 3.50
CA VAL A 421 12.94 -0.82 4.07
C VAL A 421 12.24 0.54 4.01
N THR A 422 12.95 1.60 4.43
CA THR A 422 12.46 2.98 4.40
C THR A 422 12.03 3.37 2.98
N VAL A 423 12.87 3.06 1.98
CA VAL A 423 12.56 3.31 0.57
C VAL A 423 11.35 2.50 0.10
N PHE A 424 11.24 1.21 0.46
CA PHE A 424 10.08 0.39 0.08
C PHE A 424 8.77 0.89 0.70
N TYR A 425 8.77 1.35 1.96
CA TYR A 425 7.59 1.98 2.54
C TYR A 425 7.24 3.31 1.85
N LEU A 426 8.23 4.14 1.52
CA LEU A 426 8.00 5.39 0.78
C LEU A 426 7.42 5.13 -0.62
N VAL A 427 7.90 4.12 -1.35
CA VAL A 427 7.31 3.71 -2.64
C VAL A 427 5.86 3.25 -2.45
N ALA A 428 5.60 2.44 -1.43
CA ALA A 428 4.24 1.98 -1.16
C ALA A 428 3.30 3.14 -0.81
N TYR A 429 3.74 4.10 0.01
CA TYR A 429 2.96 5.30 0.35
C TYR A 429 2.72 6.20 -0.86
N ALA A 430 3.76 6.48 -1.65
CA ALA A 430 3.62 7.20 -2.92
C ALA A 430 2.64 6.51 -3.86
N ALA A 431 2.65 5.18 -3.92
CA ALA A 431 1.74 4.42 -4.74
C ALA A 431 0.29 4.51 -4.25
N VAL A 432 0.03 4.49 -2.93
CA VAL A 432 -1.32 4.70 -2.38
C VAL A 432 -1.85 6.10 -2.71
N ASP A 433 -1.01 7.12 -2.55
CA ASP A 433 -1.37 8.50 -2.88
C ASP A 433 -1.62 8.68 -4.38
N LEU A 434 -0.77 8.08 -5.23
CA LEU A 434 -0.93 8.08 -6.68
C LEU A 434 -2.22 7.35 -7.09
N SER A 435 -2.57 6.27 -6.39
CA SER A 435 -3.81 5.53 -6.63
C SER A 435 -5.02 6.43 -6.44
N CYS A 436 -5.12 7.11 -5.30
CA CYS A 436 -6.21 8.01 -5.01
C CYS A 436 -6.27 9.19 -5.98
N LEU A 437 -5.11 9.78 -6.30
CA LEU A 437 -4.99 10.86 -7.27
C LEU A 437 -5.54 10.44 -8.64
N SER A 438 -5.18 9.24 -9.10
CA SER A 438 -5.62 8.74 -10.40
C SER A 438 -7.13 8.51 -10.48
N LEU A 439 -7.75 8.02 -9.40
CA LEU A 439 -9.20 7.77 -9.33
C LEU A 439 -10.00 9.07 -9.32
N GLU A 440 -9.53 10.06 -8.56
CA GLU A 440 -10.14 11.39 -8.48
C GLU A 440 -10.05 12.11 -9.82
N TRP A 441 -8.87 12.10 -10.47
CA TRP A 441 -8.68 12.69 -11.80
C TRP A 441 -9.45 11.95 -12.91
N ALA A 442 -9.62 10.63 -12.77
CA ALA A 442 -10.48 9.85 -13.65
C ALA A 442 -11.96 10.14 -13.43
N SER A 443 -12.33 10.78 -12.31
CA SER A 443 -13.72 10.91 -11.85
C SER A 443 -14.44 9.55 -11.90
N ALA A 444 -13.76 8.52 -11.40
CA ALA A 444 -14.24 7.15 -11.47
C ALA A 444 -15.59 7.03 -10.72
N PRO A 445 -16.68 6.54 -11.36
CA PRO A 445 -18.02 6.57 -10.75
C PRO A 445 -18.15 5.78 -9.44
N ASN A 446 -17.29 4.76 -9.27
CA ASN A 446 -17.17 3.89 -8.11
C ASN A 446 -16.26 4.48 -7.01
N PHE A 447 -15.61 5.61 -7.24
CA PHE A 447 -14.81 6.32 -6.25
C PHE A 447 -15.62 7.49 -5.69
N ARG A 448 -16.22 7.27 -4.51
CA ARG A 448 -17.04 8.25 -3.78
C ARG A 448 -16.66 8.22 -2.30
N PRO A 449 -15.45 8.68 -1.93
CA PRO A 449 -15.02 8.69 -0.54
C PRO A 449 -15.97 9.58 0.29
N THR A 450 -16.43 9.08 1.44
CA THR A 450 -17.25 9.87 2.37
C THR A 450 -16.40 10.69 3.34
N PHE A 451 -15.09 10.46 3.36
CA PHE A 451 -14.14 11.18 4.18
C PHE A 451 -13.87 12.60 3.65
N SER A 452 -14.14 13.62 4.45
CA SER A 452 -14.18 15.03 4.02
C SER A 452 -12.82 15.74 3.92
N LEU A 453 -11.79 15.27 4.65
CA LEU A 453 -10.45 15.89 4.63
C LEU A 453 -9.60 15.44 3.43
N PHE A 454 -10.16 14.63 2.55
CA PHE A 454 -9.52 14.14 1.35
C PHE A 454 -9.64 15.15 0.20
N SER A 455 -8.54 15.38 -0.52
CA SER A 455 -8.53 16.16 -1.76
C SER A 455 -7.48 15.62 -2.75
N TRP A 456 -7.61 15.96 -4.04
CA TRP A 456 -6.58 15.63 -5.02
C TRP A 456 -5.24 16.34 -4.73
N HIS A 457 -5.28 17.54 -4.13
CA HIS A 457 -4.09 18.30 -3.77
C HIS A 457 -3.26 17.58 -2.71
N THR A 458 -3.92 17.06 -1.66
CA THR A 458 -3.24 16.30 -0.60
C THR A 458 -2.60 15.03 -1.15
N CYS A 459 -3.25 14.35 -2.11
CA CYS A 459 -2.67 13.18 -2.77
C CYS A 459 -1.43 13.55 -3.61
N LEU A 460 -1.52 14.60 -4.43
CA LEU A 460 -0.39 15.06 -5.24
C LEU A 460 0.80 15.45 -4.36
N LEU A 461 0.54 16.15 -3.25
CA LEU A 461 1.55 16.52 -2.27
C LEU A 461 2.13 15.28 -1.59
N GLY A 462 1.32 14.28 -1.25
CA GLY A 462 1.75 12.99 -0.73
C GLY A 462 2.72 12.27 -1.68
N VAL A 463 2.37 12.15 -2.96
CA VAL A 463 3.24 11.58 -4.00
C VAL A 463 4.55 12.37 -4.11
N ALA A 464 4.47 13.69 -4.23
CA ALA A 464 5.66 14.54 -4.41
C ALA A 464 6.61 14.47 -3.20
N SER A 465 6.07 14.50 -1.98
CA SER A 465 6.84 14.44 -0.74
C SER A 465 7.48 13.07 -0.52
N CYS A 466 6.77 11.98 -0.81
CA CYS A 466 7.34 10.63 -0.77
C CYS A 466 8.48 10.46 -1.77
N LEU A 467 8.29 10.89 -3.03
CA LEU A 467 9.32 10.78 -4.07
C LEU A 467 10.55 11.62 -3.72
N LEU A 468 10.36 12.86 -3.29
CA LEU A 468 11.46 13.74 -2.87
C LEU A 468 12.29 13.10 -1.75
N MET A 469 11.65 12.64 -0.68
CA MET A 469 12.37 12.06 0.46
C MET A 469 13.05 10.73 0.10
N MET A 470 12.43 9.92 -0.76
CA MET A 470 13.03 8.67 -1.20
C MET A 470 14.37 8.89 -1.93
N PHE A 471 14.42 9.85 -2.86
CA PHE A 471 15.66 10.20 -3.57
C PHE A 471 16.67 10.91 -2.66
N LEU A 472 16.23 11.69 -1.66
CA LEU A 472 17.12 12.30 -0.68
C LEU A 472 17.80 11.27 0.24
N ILE A 473 17.09 10.21 0.62
CA ILE A 473 17.63 9.16 1.50
C ILE A 473 18.67 8.30 0.76
N SER A 474 18.28 7.74 -0.39
CA SER A 474 19.18 6.89 -1.18
C SER A 474 18.75 6.86 -2.65
N PRO A 475 19.42 7.62 -3.53
CA PRO A 475 19.11 7.61 -4.95
C PRO A 475 19.21 6.23 -5.60
N GLY A 476 20.17 5.41 -5.15
CA GLY A 476 20.38 4.06 -5.68
C GLY A 476 19.25 3.09 -5.33
N ALA A 477 18.86 3.03 -4.05
CA ALA A 477 17.73 2.21 -3.62
C ALA A 477 16.40 2.72 -4.19
N ALA A 478 16.23 4.05 -4.29
CA ALA A 478 15.09 4.69 -4.91
C ALA A 478 14.93 4.26 -6.38
N GLY A 479 15.98 4.43 -7.20
CA GLY A 479 15.98 4.01 -8.60
C GLY A 479 15.72 2.52 -8.77
N GLY A 480 16.37 1.68 -7.94
CA GLY A 480 16.17 0.23 -7.97
C GLY A 480 14.74 -0.20 -7.61
N SER A 481 14.13 0.43 -6.60
CA SER A 481 12.75 0.13 -6.19
C SER A 481 11.70 0.56 -7.21
N LEU A 482 11.86 1.74 -7.84
CA LEU A 482 10.99 2.21 -8.92
C LEU A 482 11.12 1.34 -10.17
N LEU A 483 12.35 0.95 -10.53
CA LEU A 483 12.61 0.02 -11.63
C LEU A 483 11.96 -1.33 -11.36
N LEU A 484 12.11 -1.88 -10.15
CA LEU A 484 11.48 -3.13 -9.75
C LEU A 484 9.94 -3.04 -9.82
N MET A 485 9.34 -1.96 -9.33
CA MET A 485 7.90 -1.72 -9.44
C MET A 485 7.45 -1.67 -10.90
N GLY A 486 8.17 -0.96 -11.77
CA GLY A 486 7.88 -0.87 -13.20
C GLY A 486 8.01 -2.22 -13.93
N LEU A 487 9.05 -3.01 -13.61
CA LEU A 487 9.24 -4.37 -14.14
C LEU A 487 8.11 -5.31 -13.71
N LEU A 488 7.67 -5.22 -12.46
CA LEU A 488 6.55 -6.01 -11.97
C LEU A 488 5.24 -5.63 -12.65
N ALA A 489 4.98 -4.33 -12.81
CA ALA A 489 3.80 -3.86 -13.53
C ALA A 489 3.82 -4.38 -14.99
N ALA A 490 4.95 -4.24 -15.69
CA ALA A 490 5.11 -4.75 -17.05
C ALA A 490 4.94 -6.27 -17.15
N LEU A 491 5.49 -7.03 -16.19
CA LEU A 491 5.34 -8.49 -16.14
C LEU A 491 3.89 -8.91 -15.90
N LEU A 492 3.17 -8.20 -15.04
CA LEU A 492 1.76 -8.45 -14.76
C LEU A 492 0.88 -8.12 -15.97
N THR A 493 1.13 -7.00 -16.66
CA THR A 493 0.45 -6.68 -17.92
C THR A 493 0.75 -7.70 -19.01
N ALA A 494 1.99 -8.18 -19.12
CA ALA A 494 2.37 -9.19 -20.11
C ALA A 494 1.78 -10.58 -19.84
N ARG A 495 1.56 -10.94 -18.57
CA ARG A 495 0.92 -12.21 -18.17
C ARG A 495 -0.60 -12.14 -18.12
N GLY A 496 -1.18 -10.96 -17.95
CA GLY A 496 -2.62 -10.77 -17.90
C GLY A 496 -3.28 -11.17 -19.23
N GLY A 497 -4.15 -12.19 -19.19
CA GLY A 497 -5.10 -12.42 -20.29
C GLY A 497 -6.15 -11.28 -20.34
N PRO A 498 -7.06 -11.27 -21.33
CA PRO A 498 -8.18 -10.33 -21.35
C PRO A 498 -9.03 -10.54 -20.11
N SER A 499 -8.73 -9.77 -19.06
CA SER A 499 -9.40 -9.91 -17.78
C SER A 499 -10.77 -9.23 -17.85
N SER A 500 -11.77 -9.81 -17.19
CA SER A 500 -13.10 -9.21 -17.00
C SER A 500 -13.09 -8.00 -16.06
N TRP A 501 -11.91 -7.62 -15.56
CA TRP A 501 -11.73 -6.50 -14.67
C TRP A 501 -11.66 -5.21 -15.48
N GLY A 502 -12.42 -4.20 -15.05
CA GLY A 502 -12.30 -2.86 -15.63
C GLY A 502 -10.89 -2.30 -15.41
N TYR A 503 -10.28 -1.75 -16.46
CA TYR A 503 -8.98 -1.10 -16.38
C TYR A 503 -9.15 0.38 -16.02
N VAL A 504 -8.36 0.91 -15.08
CA VAL A 504 -8.36 2.37 -14.81
C VAL A 504 -7.92 3.16 -16.03
N SER A 505 -7.04 2.61 -16.87
CA SER A 505 -6.69 3.22 -18.16
C SER A 505 -7.91 3.37 -19.09
N GLN A 506 -8.82 2.38 -19.12
CA GLN A 506 -10.06 2.47 -19.88
C GLN A 506 -11.05 3.46 -19.26
N ALA A 507 -11.13 3.54 -17.93
CA ALA A 507 -11.97 4.52 -17.24
C ALA A 507 -11.47 5.96 -17.51
N LEU A 508 -10.16 6.20 -17.43
CA LEU A 508 -9.52 7.46 -17.80
C LEU A 508 -9.78 7.82 -19.26
N LEU A 509 -9.63 6.84 -20.17
CA LEU A 509 -9.92 7.02 -21.60
C LEU A 509 -11.40 7.38 -21.80
N PHE A 510 -12.32 6.67 -21.16
CA PHE A 510 -13.75 6.94 -21.26
C PHE A 510 -14.11 8.34 -20.74
N HIS A 511 -13.59 8.73 -19.57
CA HIS A 511 -13.80 10.07 -19.03
C HIS A 511 -13.27 11.15 -19.98
N GLN A 512 -12.08 10.94 -20.52
CA GLN A 512 -11.46 11.87 -21.46
C GLN A 512 -12.23 11.95 -22.79
N VAL A 513 -12.65 10.81 -23.35
CA VAL A 513 -13.46 10.72 -24.57
C VAL A 513 -14.81 11.39 -24.34
N ARG A 514 -15.50 11.13 -23.23
CA ARG A 514 -16.76 11.80 -22.88
C ARG A 514 -16.60 13.31 -22.80
N LYS A 515 -15.53 13.79 -22.16
CA LYS A 515 -15.24 15.23 -22.05
C LYS A 515 -14.92 15.85 -23.42
N TYR A 516 -14.29 15.11 -24.31
CA TYR A 516 -14.04 15.56 -25.68
C TYR A 516 -15.31 15.56 -26.53
N LEU A 517 -16.17 14.54 -26.42
CA LEU A 517 -17.50 14.52 -27.02
C LEU A 517 -18.31 15.75 -26.57
N LEU A 518 -18.45 15.99 -25.27
CA LEU A 518 -19.16 17.17 -24.75
C LEU A 518 -18.57 18.53 -25.20
N ARG A 519 -17.32 18.58 -25.69
CA ARG A 519 -16.68 19.78 -26.25
C ARG A 519 -16.84 19.91 -27.75
N LEU A 520 -17.19 18.83 -28.46
CA LEU A 520 -17.54 18.83 -29.86
C LEU A 520 -18.92 19.51 -30.01
N ASP A 521 -18.88 20.83 -30.11
CA ASP A 521 -20.08 21.65 -30.31
C ASP A 521 -20.45 21.68 -31.79
N VAL A 522 -21.47 20.92 -32.16
CA VAL A 522 -22.04 20.84 -33.53
C VAL A 522 -22.37 22.24 -34.09
N ARG A 523 -22.70 23.21 -33.23
CA ARG A 523 -23.05 24.58 -33.66
C ARG A 523 -21.85 25.36 -34.21
N LYS A 524 -20.63 24.88 -33.96
CA LYS A 524 -19.37 25.52 -34.36
C LYS A 524 -18.71 24.82 -35.54
N ASP A 525 -19.43 23.93 -36.23
CA ASP A 525 -18.92 23.26 -37.42
C ASP A 525 -18.59 24.29 -38.52
N HIS A 526 -17.31 24.36 -38.88
CA HIS A 526 -16.82 25.19 -39.98
C HIS A 526 -16.53 24.33 -41.22
N VAL A 527 -16.88 24.86 -42.40
CA VAL A 527 -16.66 24.21 -43.70
C VAL A 527 -15.17 23.91 -43.96
N LYS A 528 -14.26 24.69 -43.37
CA LYS A 528 -12.83 24.65 -43.65
C LYS A 528 -12.13 23.36 -43.22
N PHE A 529 -12.71 22.59 -42.29
CA PHE A 529 -12.11 21.34 -41.80
C PHE A 529 -13.11 20.18 -41.83
N TRP A 530 -13.92 20.12 -42.90
CA TRP A 530 -14.81 18.99 -43.13
C TRP A 530 -14.04 17.66 -43.19
N ARG A 531 -14.54 16.63 -42.51
CA ARG A 531 -14.02 15.26 -42.57
C ARG A 531 -15.14 14.30 -42.97
N PRO A 532 -14.89 13.34 -43.88
CA PRO A 532 -15.90 12.37 -44.29
C PRO A 532 -16.28 11.45 -43.12
N GLN A 533 -17.57 11.39 -42.80
CA GLN A 533 -18.15 10.42 -41.87
C GLN A 533 -18.94 9.39 -42.68
N LEU A 534 -18.53 8.12 -42.61
CA LEU A 534 -19.06 7.06 -43.47
C LEU A 534 -19.87 6.06 -42.66
N LEU A 535 -21.10 5.77 -43.10
CA LEU A 535 -21.89 4.62 -42.65
C LEU A 535 -21.97 3.64 -43.82
N LEU A 536 -21.30 2.50 -43.69
CA LEU A 536 -21.33 1.45 -44.69
C LEU A 536 -22.31 0.36 -44.27
N LEU A 537 -23.37 0.18 -45.07
CA LEU A 537 -24.34 -0.88 -44.86
C LEU A 537 -23.82 -2.17 -45.49
N VAL A 538 -23.53 -3.17 -44.67
CA VAL A 538 -22.93 -4.44 -45.09
C VAL A 538 -23.96 -5.56 -44.92
N GLY A 539 -24.43 -6.13 -46.02
CA GLY A 539 -25.28 -7.33 -45.99
C GLY A 539 -24.46 -8.60 -45.77
N ASN A 540 -23.51 -8.88 -46.70
CA ASN A 540 -22.61 -10.02 -46.59
C ASN A 540 -21.16 -9.56 -46.34
N PRO A 541 -20.59 -9.83 -45.15
CA PRO A 541 -19.23 -9.39 -44.80
C PRO A 541 -18.13 -9.95 -45.71
N ARG A 542 -18.31 -11.18 -46.23
CA ARG A 542 -17.30 -11.83 -47.09
C ARG A 542 -17.19 -11.14 -48.45
N GLY A 543 -18.32 -10.79 -49.04
CA GLY A 543 -18.37 -10.09 -50.33
C GLY A 543 -17.99 -8.61 -50.23
N ALA A 544 -18.21 -7.99 -49.06
CA ALA A 544 -17.97 -6.57 -48.86
C ALA A 544 -16.52 -6.21 -48.51
N LEU A 545 -15.61 -7.17 -48.33
CA LEU A 545 -14.24 -6.92 -47.87
C LEU A 545 -13.48 -5.83 -48.68
N PRO A 546 -13.54 -5.80 -50.03
CA PRO A 546 -12.92 -4.73 -50.81
C PRO A 546 -13.52 -3.35 -50.51
N LEU A 547 -14.84 -3.30 -50.33
CA LEU A 547 -15.59 -2.08 -50.00
C LEU A 547 -15.23 -1.56 -48.60
N LEU A 548 -15.08 -2.47 -47.62
CA LEU A 548 -14.64 -2.12 -46.27
C LEU A 548 -13.26 -1.44 -46.29
N ARG A 549 -12.33 -1.97 -47.08
CA ARG A 549 -10.97 -1.42 -47.24
C ARG A 549 -10.98 -0.07 -47.98
N LEU A 550 -11.79 0.05 -49.04
CA LEU A 550 -11.94 1.30 -49.77
C LEU A 550 -12.47 2.42 -48.87
N ALA A 551 -13.55 2.16 -48.11
CA ALA A 551 -14.10 3.13 -47.15
C ALA A 551 -13.09 3.50 -46.05
N ASN A 552 -12.28 2.54 -45.58
CA ASN A 552 -11.22 2.79 -44.61
C ASN A 552 -10.10 3.69 -45.16
N GLN A 553 -9.80 3.62 -46.46
CA GLN A 553 -8.84 4.51 -47.11
C GLN A 553 -9.46 5.90 -47.36
N LEU A 554 -10.74 5.95 -47.73
CA LEU A 554 -11.46 7.19 -48.03
C LEU A 554 -11.62 8.09 -46.80
N LYS A 555 -11.87 7.51 -45.62
CA LYS A 555 -12.21 8.28 -44.43
C LYS A 555 -11.11 9.22 -43.91
N LYS A 556 -9.82 8.98 -44.24
CA LYS A 556 -8.65 9.79 -43.81
C LYS A 556 -8.72 10.34 -42.37
N GLY A 557 -9.08 9.48 -41.41
CA GLY A 557 -9.19 9.82 -39.99
C GLY A 557 -10.57 10.30 -39.51
N GLY A 558 -11.57 10.35 -40.39
CA GLY A 558 -12.98 10.55 -40.04
C GLY A 558 -13.64 9.32 -39.41
N LEU A 559 -14.86 9.54 -38.93
CA LEU A 559 -15.71 8.50 -38.33
C LEU A 559 -16.11 7.48 -39.38
N TYR A 560 -16.07 6.20 -39.02
CA TYR A 560 -16.49 5.11 -39.90
C TYR A 560 -17.27 4.09 -39.09
N VAL A 561 -18.51 3.84 -39.49
CA VAL A 561 -19.45 2.91 -38.86
C VAL A 561 -19.85 1.84 -39.87
N LEU A 562 -19.77 0.57 -39.46
CA LEU A 562 -20.27 -0.58 -40.20
C LEU A 562 -21.67 -0.91 -39.67
N GLY A 563 -22.67 -0.74 -40.52
CA GLY A 563 -24.06 -1.04 -40.23
C GLY A 563 -24.48 -2.39 -40.78
N HIS A 564 -25.12 -3.24 -39.96
CA HIS A 564 -25.79 -4.46 -40.44
C HIS A 564 -27.22 -4.52 -39.93
N VAL A 565 -28.12 -5.02 -40.76
CA VAL A 565 -29.52 -5.21 -40.41
C VAL A 565 -29.83 -6.70 -40.44
N THR A 566 -30.15 -7.25 -39.27
CA THR A 566 -30.66 -8.61 -39.14
C THR A 566 -32.17 -8.56 -39.25
N LEU A 567 -32.74 -9.41 -40.10
CA LEU A 567 -34.18 -9.50 -40.26
C LEU A 567 -34.79 -10.32 -39.12
N GLY A 568 -35.73 -9.73 -38.41
CA GLY A 568 -36.43 -10.41 -37.33
C GLY A 568 -37.28 -9.46 -36.52
N ASP A 569 -38.11 -10.04 -35.68
CA ASP A 569 -38.96 -9.31 -34.74
C ASP A 569 -38.61 -9.76 -33.32
N LEU A 570 -38.23 -8.80 -32.47
CA LEU A 570 -37.72 -9.08 -31.12
C LEU A 570 -38.80 -9.73 -30.26
N ASP A 571 -40.06 -9.35 -30.43
CA ASP A 571 -41.19 -9.87 -29.66
C ASP A 571 -41.47 -11.35 -29.95
N SER A 572 -41.00 -11.84 -31.10
CA SER A 572 -41.13 -13.24 -31.53
C SER A 572 -39.97 -14.13 -31.09
N LEU A 573 -38.88 -13.54 -30.59
CA LEU A 573 -37.63 -14.24 -30.30
C LEU A 573 -37.38 -14.30 -28.78
N PRO A 574 -36.90 -15.44 -28.25
CA PRO A 574 -36.63 -15.58 -26.82
C PRO A 574 -35.45 -14.72 -26.35
N SER A 575 -34.55 -14.31 -27.25
CA SER A 575 -33.39 -13.46 -26.98
C SER A 575 -32.94 -12.71 -28.24
N ASP A 576 -32.20 -11.61 -28.05
CA ASP A 576 -31.71 -10.79 -29.16
C ASP A 576 -30.61 -11.56 -29.94
N PRO A 577 -30.86 -11.95 -31.20
CA PRO A 577 -29.91 -12.70 -32.02
C PRO A 577 -28.68 -11.85 -32.41
N VAL A 578 -28.73 -10.53 -32.23
CA VAL A 578 -27.67 -9.59 -32.63
C VAL A 578 -26.53 -9.56 -31.61
N GLN A 579 -26.83 -9.73 -30.32
CA GLN A 579 -25.84 -9.67 -29.24
C GLN A 579 -24.65 -10.65 -29.42
N PRO A 580 -24.87 -11.96 -29.73
CA PRO A 580 -23.75 -12.87 -29.99
C PRO A 580 -23.01 -12.58 -31.30
N GLN A 581 -23.67 -11.96 -32.28
CA GLN A 581 -23.04 -11.60 -33.56
C GLN A 581 -22.08 -10.42 -33.43
N TYR A 582 -22.31 -9.53 -32.46
CA TYR A 582 -21.49 -8.33 -32.25
C TYR A 582 -19.99 -8.66 -32.08
N GLY A 583 -19.66 -9.69 -31.28
CA GLY A 583 -18.28 -10.14 -31.11
C GLY A 583 -17.64 -10.65 -32.42
N ALA A 584 -18.42 -11.33 -33.26
CA ALA A 584 -17.94 -11.80 -34.56
C ALA A 584 -17.65 -10.63 -35.51
N TRP A 585 -18.49 -9.60 -35.51
CA TRP A 585 -18.26 -8.38 -36.30
C TRP A 585 -17.03 -7.59 -35.83
N LEU A 586 -16.81 -7.48 -34.51
CA LEU A 586 -15.57 -6.89 -33.98
C LEU A 586 -14.33 -7.67 -34.46
N SER A 587 -14.37 -9.00 -34.39
CA SER A 587 -13.28 -9.84 -34.89
C SER A 587 -13.02 -9.67 -36.39
N LEU A 588 -14.06 -9.36 -37.18
CA LEU A 588 -13.94 -9.06 -38.59
C LEU A 588 -13.24 -7.72 -38.81
N VAL A 589 -13.58 -6.69 -38.04
CA VAL A 589 -12.93 -5.37 -38.11
C VAL A 589 -11.44 -5.51 -37.84
N ASP A 590 -11.08 -6.27 -36.81
CA ASP A 590 -9.69 -6.56 -36.44
C ASP A 590 -8.95 -7.33 -37.55
N ARG A 591 -9.55 -8.39 -38.08
CA ARG A 591 -8.96 -9.18 -39.19
C ARG A 591 -8.86 -8.40 -40.49
N ALA A 592 -9.82 -7.51 -40.76
CA ALA A 592 -9.82 -6.65 -41.94
C ALA A 592 -8.85 -5.46 -41.79
N GLN A 593 -8.32 -5.21 -40.59
CA GLN A 593 -7.46 -4.08 -40.25
C GLN A 593 -8.12 -2.73 -40.58
N VAL A 594 -9.43 -2.65 -40.30
CA VAL A 594 -10.25 -1.46 -40.55
C VAL A 594 -10.46 -0.72 -39.24
N LYS A 595 -10.41 0.61 -39.25
CA LYS A 595 -10.70 1.42 -38.06
C LYS A 595 -12.17 1.83 -38.08
N ALA A 596 -13.09 0.95 -37.72
CA ALA A 596 -14.52 1.24 -37.75
C ALA A 596 -15.23 0.85 -36.44
N PHE A 597 -16.29 1.56 -36.12
CA PHE A 597 -17.29 1.11 -35.15
C PHE A 597 -18.26 0.15 -35.82
N VAL A 598 -18.86 -0.75 -35.04
CA VAL A 598 -19.87 -1.69 -35.53
C VAL A 598 -21.20 -1.29 -34.91
N ASP A 599 -22.24 -1.21 -35.72
CA ASP A 599 -23.60 -0.96 -35.27
C ASP A 599 -24.54 -1.99 -35.94
N LEU A 600 -25.21 -2.79 -35.13
CA LEU A 600 -26.05 -3.90 -35.60
C LEU A 600 -27.47 -3.65 -35.13
N THR A 601 -28.44 -3.82 -36.03
CA THR A 601 -29.86 -3.58 -35.73
C THR A 601 -30.72 -4.75 -36.13
N LEU A 602 -31.71 -5.08 -35.29
CA LEU A 602 -32.78 -6.03 -35.61
C LEU A 602 -33.98 -5.25 -36.13
N SER A 603 -34.54 -5.65 -37.28
CA SER A 603 -35.72 -4.99 -37.85
C SER A 603 -36.52 -5.94 -38.74
N PRO A 604 -37.86 -5.81 -38.82
CA PRO A 604 -38.68 -6.64 -39.70
C PRO A 604 -38.42 -6.37 -41.19
N SER A 605 -37.79 -5.25 -41.55
CA SER A 605 -37.39 -4.97 -42.93
C SER A 605 -36.02 -4.30 -43.02
N VAL A 606 -35.26 -4.62 -44.08
CA VAL A 606 -33.95 -4.00 -44.35
C VAL A 606 -34.08 -2.48 -44.49
N ARG A 607 -35.18 -2.01 -45.10
CA ARG A 607 -35.44 -0.58 -45.28
C ARG A 607 -35.60 0.13 -43.95
N GLN A 608 -36.39 -0.44 -43.03
CA GLN A 608 -36.60 0.14 -41.71
C GLN A 608 -35.34 0.09 -40.85
N GLY A 609 -34.61 -1.04 -40.85
CA GLY A 609 -33.33 -1.14 -40.14
C GLY A 609 -32.28 -0.17 -40.68
N ALA A 610 -32.18 0.00 -42.00
CA ALA A 610 -31.28 1.00 -42.60
C ALA A 610 -31.68 2.44 -42.22
N GLN A 611 -32.98 2.74 -42.14
CA GLN A 611 -33.47 4.04 -41.65
C GLN A 611 -33.13 4.27 -40.17
N HIS A 612 -33.20 3.23 -39.34
CA HIS A 612 -32.80 3.30 -37.93
C HIS A 612 -31.31 3.58 -37.80
N LEU A 613 -30.47 2.80 -38.49
CA LEU A 613 -29.02 3.02 -38.52
C LEU A 613 -28.70 4.44 -39.00
N LEU A 614 -29.32 4.92 -40.08
CA LEU A 614 -29.09 6.26 -40.61
C LEU A 614 -29.40 7.40 -39.62
N ARG A 615 -30.39 7.22 -38.73
CA ARG A 615 -30.84 8.26 -37.80
C ARG A 615 -30.17 8.17 -36.42
N ILE A 616 -29.78 6.97 -36.02
CA ILE A 616 -29.40 6.65 -34.64
C ILE A 616 -27.90 6.32 -34.53
N SER A 617 -27.23 5.96 -35.63
CA SER A 617 -25.81 5.65 -35.58
C SER A 617 -24.97 6.92 -35.35
N GLY A 618 -24.02 6.80 -34.42
CA GLY A 618 -23.20 7.92 -33.95
C GLY A 618 -23.70 8.52 -32.64
N LEU A 619 -22.78 9.13 -31.88
CA LEU A 619 -23.08 9.78 -30.59
C LEU A 619 -23.30 11.29 -30.73
N GLU A 620 -22.83 11.92 -31.81
CA GLU A 620 -22.99 13.35 -32.07
C GLU A 620 -23.20 13.61 -33.57
N SER A 621 -23.99 14.66 -33.86
CA SER A 621 -24.53 15.01 -35.16
C SER A 621 -23.43 15.25 -36.21
N GLY A 622 -23.18 14.24 -37.02
CA GLY A 622 -22.57 14.40 -38.32
C GLY A 622 -23.35 13.59 -39.32
N THR A 623 -23.58 14.16 -40.51
CA THR A 623 -24.24 13.46 -41.59
C THR A 623 -23.38 12.28 -42.02
N LEU A 624 -23.71 11.09 -41.52
CA LEU A 624 -23.16 9.85 -42.04
C LEU A 624 -23.62 9.69 -43.48
N LEU A 625 -22.69 9.67 -44.42
CA LEU A 625 -23.01 9.40 -45.82
C LEU A 625 -23.32 7.90 -45.95
N PRO A 626 -24.56 7.49 -46.25
CA PRO A 626 -24.84 6.10 -46.54
C PRO A 626 -24.12 5.69 -47.82
N TRP A 627 -23.23 4.72 -47.70
CA TRP A 627 -22.68 4.01 -48.84
C TRP A 627 -23.21 2.58 -48.80
N GLY A 628 -24.06 2.24 -49.77
CA GLY A 628 -24.60 0.90 -49.93
C GLY A 628 -24.54 0.52 -51.40
N PHE A 629 -23.68 -0.44 -51.75
CA PHE A 629 -23.79 -1.16 -53.00
C PHE A 629 -24.57 -2.45 -52.76
N ARG A 630 -25.60 -2.71 -53.56
CA ARG A 630 -26.18 -4.05 -53.67
C ARG A 630 -25.07 -4.98 -54.17
N SER A 631 -24.48 -5.79 -53.30
CA SER A 631 -23.92 -7.06 -53.75
C SER A 631 -25.13 -7.96 -54.01
N SER A 632 -25.44 -8.14 -55.30
CA SER A 632 -26.35 -9.18 -55.79
C SER A 632 -26.04 -10.53 -55.16
#